data_AF-N6TR92-F1
#
_entry.id   AF-N6TR92-F1
#
_cell.length_a   1.000
_cell.length_b   1.000
_cell.length_c   1.000
_cell.angle_alpha   90.00
_cell.angle_beta   90.00
_cell.angle_gamma   90.00
#
_symmetry.space_group_name_H-M   'P 1'
#
loop_
_entity.id
_entity.type
_entity.pdbx_description
1 polymer ?
#
loop_
_entity_poly.entity_id
_entity_poly.type
_entity_poly.pdbx_seq_one_letter_code
_entity_poly.pdbx_strand_id
1 'polypeptide(L)'
;MCRLLSSWPGSTAMWPTFRNCWTFAICSFKNFDEYTDSIRGLCLKLIIILIIGTDNLSQSTLIEYIIMSSIFECLVKLLSDVPTRQKHGYDVVLIITLLVNYRKYDATNPYVVKLSILDDELALNGYGQVITASLTDFCNQYNVEHVENQNSSWFSSLTNMVGSMFISEEGAFRSQQIRANNALLLAFYEAVHLNRNFITTLAQTQTDASSPPSPNNTLHNNIQGLGDLPSMPVAFDVNLQPSNLLVTTGKSAAVVWLKELVFLTVSIVMQDTKTEPGANTVKLCFLILGCISEDQYANSLMHDVSLAFKVRLHRLPMRHRKLASDKTTSSQSLVCTLLDLLVEFMLSHMMKKFPMELYVLCIGIIQRILGYQKKCRIRVNYVWKELWTALIALLRFIVQNESYLGKKMNIFELCIKVVNILNFFITYGDNFLPTPGSYDELYYEIIRMHQVFDNVSSMALRYSMSEGDFKEDALKLNNALFNVRAIIKHFNPKIDQWLASSNLSTPTEDQILDIVKKNYDSLTLKLQDLLDHYERYTEKPHYTSFFTGMVKSILSDTRSNFGCCLQNFTNIASEYPTH
;
A
#
# COMPACT_ATOMS: atom_id res chain seq x y z
N MET A 1 29.49 -26.14 -5.25
CA MET A 1 28.27 -26.38 -4.44
C MET A 1 26.99 -26.23 -5.26
N CYS A 2 26.76 -25.15 -6.02
CA CYS A 2 25.58 -25.05 -6.91
C CYS A 2 25.56 -26.09 -8.04
N ARG A 3 26.71 -26.47 -8.63
CA ARG A 3 26.80 -27.60 -9.57
C ARG A 3 26.51 -28.97 -8.93
N LEU A 4 26.68 -29.10 -7.60
CA LEU A 4 26.36 -30.32 -6.84
C LEU A 4 24.87 -30.38 -6.49
N LEU A 5 24.24 -29.22 -6.26
CA LEU A 5 22.79 -29.12 -6.00
C LEU A 5 21.95 -29.24 -7.27
N SER A 6 22.45 -28.82 -8.44
CA SER A 6 21.79 -29.03 -9.74
C SER A 6 21.85 -30.49 -10.23
N SER A 7 22.75 -31.29 -9.66
CA SER A 7 22.90 -32.72 -9.97
C SER A 7 22.41 -33.56 -8.79
N TRP A 8 21.13 -33.42 -8.43
CA TRP A 8 20.52 -34.18 -7.33
C TRP A 8 19.75 -35.42 -7.84
N PRO A 9 20.40 -36.48 -8.37
CA PRO A 9 19.85 -37.82 -8.22
C PRO A 9 20.21 -38.29 -6.80
N GLY A 10 19.28 -38.97 -6.13
CA GLY A 10 19.42 -39.42 -4.74
C GLY A 10 20.64 -40.33 -4.49
N SER A 11 21.83 -39.74 -4.43
CA SER A 11 23.10 -40.39 -4.19
C SER A 11 23.49 -40.19 -2.73
N THR A 12 23.58 -41.31 -2.01
CA THR A 12 23.95 -41.44 -0.60
C THR A 12 25.35 -40.91 -0.27
N ALA A 13 26.20 -40.66 -1.26
CA ALA A 13 27.57 -40.19 -1.07
C ALA A 13 27.70 -38.68 -0.77
N MET A 14 26.68 -37.86 -1.07
CA MET A 14 26.72 -36.38 -0.89
C MET A 14 26.23 -35.92 0.50
N TRP A 15 25.56 -36.81 1.24
CA TRP A 15 24.97 -36.53 2.55
C TRP A 15 26.00 -36.18 3.65
N PRO A 16 27.18 -36.83 3.76
CA PRO A 16 28.16 -36.51 4.80
C PRO A 16 28.75 -35.10 4.64
N THR A 17 29.10 -34.70 3.42
CA THR A 17 29.65 -33.37 3.12
C THR A 17 28.61 -32.28 3.35
N PHE A 18 27.36 -32.52 2.94
CA PHE A 18 26.24 -31.64 3.24
C PHE A 18 26.00 -31.51 4.74
N ARG A 19 25.97 -32.64 5.47
CA ARG A 19 25.79 -32.68 6.93
C ARG A 19 26.91 -31.95 7.66
N ASN A 20 28.16 -32.07 7.22
CA ASN A 20 29.30 -31.38 7.82
C ASN A 20 29.23 -29.87 7.58
N CYS A 21 28.94 -29.41 6.36
CA CYS A 21 28.72 -27.99 6.09
C CYS A 21 27.50 -27.43 6.84
N TRP A 22 26.43 -28.21 6.96
CA TRP A 22 25.20 -27.85 7.67
C TRP A 22 25.43 -27.75 9.18
N THR A 23 26.10 -28.74 9.78
CA THR A 23 26.47 -28.73 11.20
C THR A 23 27.43 -27.57 11.47
N PHE A 24 28.42 -27.34 10.60
CA PHE A 24 29.32 -26.20 10.71
C PHE A 24 28.57 -24.87 10.62
N ALA A 25 27.68 -24.69 9.65
CA ALA A 25 26.92 -23.45 9.49
C ALA A 25 26.02 -23.15 10.69
N ILE A 26 25.29 -24.16 11.19
CA ILE A 26 24.38 -23.97 12.33
C ILE A 26 25.14 -23.83 13.65
N CYS A 27 26.20 -24.61 13.89
CA CYS A 27 27.02 -24.48 15.09
C CYS A 27 27.77 -23.14 15.10
N SER A 28 28.35 -22.72 13.97
CA SER A 28 29.01 -21.41 13.87
C SER A 28 28.01 -20.26 14.00
N PHE A 29 26.78 -20.42 13.49
CA PHE A 29 25.73 -19.42 13.65
C PHE A 29 25.16 -19.36 15.07
N LYS A 30 25.19 -20.46 15.84
CA LYS A 30 24.80 -20.45 17.26
C LYS A 30 25.87 -19.85 18.16
N ASN A 31 27.14 -19.99 17.80
CA ASN A 31 28.28 -19.37 18.49
C ASN A 31 28.66 -18.01 17.88
N PHE A 32 27.66 -17.26 17.40
CA PHE A 32 27.83 -16.07 16.55
C PHE A 32 28.70 -14.96 17.17
N ASP A 33 28.73 -14.84 18.50
CA ASP A 33 29.48 -13.80 19.21
C ASP A 33 31.00 -13.91 19.01
N GLU A 34 31.51 -15.08 18.63
CA GLU A 34 32.95 -15.37 18.52
C GLU A 34 33.54 -15.16 17.11
N TYR A 35 32.69 -14.97 16.08
CA TYR A 35 33.12 -14.94 14.68
C TYR A 35 33.12 -13.54 14.05
N THR A 36 33.93 -13.34 13.00
CA THR A 36 34.01 -12.09 12.24
C THR A 36 32.76 -11.86 11.38
N ASP A 37 32.46 -10.59 11.07
CA ASP A 37 31.33 -10.19 10.22
C ASP A 37 31.29 -10.87 8.84
N SER A 38 32.45 -11.19 8.27
CA SER A 38 32.53 -11.92 6.99
C SER A 38 31.97 -13.34 7.10
N ILE A 39 32.30 -14.07 8.17
CA ILE A 39 31.79 -15.42 8.43
C ILE A 39 30.29 -15.38 8.65
N ARG A 40 29.81 -14.39 9.41
CA ARG A 40 28.38 -14.17 9.69
C ARG A 40 27.58 -13.98 8.41
N GLY A 41 28.06 -13.12 7.51
CA GLY A 41 27.44 -12.92 6.19
C GLY A 41 27.45 -14.19 5.33
N LEU A 42 28.54 -14.97 5.35
CA LEU A 42 28.62 -16.23 4.62
C LEU A 42 27.63 -17.28 5.16
N CYS A 43 27.47 -17.40 6.48
CA CYS A 43 26.50 -18.29 7.10
C CYS A 43 25.06 -17.93 6.68
N LEU A 44 24.68 -16.65 6.71
CA LEU A 44 23.35 -16.20 6.29
C LEU A 44 23.09 -16.51 4.81
N LYS A 45 24.07 -16.23 3.94
CA LYS A 45 23.96 -16.55 2.50
C LYS A 45 23.85 -18.04 2.25
N LEU A 46 24.59 -18.86 2.99
CA LEU A 46 24.46 -20.31 2.92
C LEU A 46 23.06 -20.77 3.36
N ILE A 47 22.51 -20.22 4.44
CA ILE A 47 21.14 -20.51 4.88
C ILE A 47 20.13 -20.15 3.79
N ILE A 48 20.26 -18.98 3.16
CA ILE A 48 19.38 -18.57 2.05
C ILE A 48 19.48 -19.56 0.89
N ILE A 49 20.69 -19.96 0.49
CA ILE A 49 20.91 -20.96 -0.57
C ILE A 49 20.22 -22.29 -0.24
N LEU A 50 20.27 -22.73 1.02
CA LEU A 50 19.59 -23.95 1.47
C LEU A 50 18.07 -23.84 1.38
N ILE A 51 17.51 -22.68 1.74
CA ILE A 51 16.06 -22.41 1.69
C ILE A 51 15.57 -22.36 0.23
N ILE A 52 16.27 -21.62 -0.64
CA ILE A 52 15.85 -21.42 -2.04
C ILE A 52 16.20 -22.59 -2.97
N GLY A 53 16.91 -23.60 -2.47
CA GLY A 53 17.32 -24.79 -3.21
C GLY A 53 16.16 -25.67 -3.70
N THR A 54 14.93 -25.37 -3.30
CA THR A 54 13.70 -26.04 -3.76
C THR A 54 12.72 -25.03 -4.35
N ASP A 55 11.90 -25.45 -5.31
CA ASP A 55 10.84 -24.59 -5.90
C ASP A 55 9.60 -24.45 -5.01
N ASN A 56 9.50 -25.30 -3.99
CA ASN A 56 8.37 -25.31 -3.06
C ASN A 56 8.89 -25.39 -1.62
N LEU A 57 8.74 -24.29 -0.87
CA LEU A 57 9.14 -24.22 0.54
C LEU A 57 8.61 -25.40 1.34
N SER A 58 7.31 -25.70 1.23
CA SER A 58 6.64 -26.70 2.08
C SER A 58 7.13 -28.13 1.90
N GLN A 59 7.82 -28.43 0.79
CA GLN A 59 8.35 -29.76 0.48
C GLN A 59 9.82 -29.93 0.86
N SER A 60 10.50 -28.86 1.28
CA SER A 60 11.92 -28.92 1.61
C SER A 60 12.16 -29.60 2.95
N THR A 61 12.88 -30.73 2.92
CA THR A 61 13.38 -31.41 4.13
C THR A 61 14.51 -30.62 4.79
N LEU A 62 15.25 -29.81 4.03
CA LEU A 62 16.33 -28.97 4.55
C LEU A 62 15.82 -27.86 5.47
N ILE A 63 14.65 -27.30 5.14
CA ILE A 63 14.03 -26.27 5.97
C ILE A 63 13.51 -26.87 7.29
N GLU A 64 13.02 -28.12 7.27
CA GLU A 64 12.60 -28.84 8.47
C GLU A 64 13.74 -28.93 9.49
N TYR A 65 14.94 -29.28 9.02
CA TYR A 65 16.17 -29.28 9.81
C TYR A 65 16.56 -27.89 10.36
N ILE A 66 16.39 -26.83 9.58
CA ILE A 66 16.63 -25.44 10.03
C ILE A 66 15.63 -25.05 11.12
N ILE A 67 14.36 -25.42 10.96
CA ILE A 67 13.31 -25.13 11.94
C ILE A 67 13.60 -25.83 13.28
N MET A 68 13.98 -27.10 13.24
CA MET A 68 14.37 -27.87 14.43
C MET A 68 15.58 -27.26 15.16
N SER A 69 16.47 -26.61 14.43
CA SER A 69 17.69 -26.02 14.97
C SER A 69 17.50 -24.68 15.68
N SER A 70 16.28 -24.14 15.71
CA SER A 70 15.89 -22.96 16.50
C SER A 70 16.76 -21.70 16.34
N ILE A 71 17.18 -21.38 15.11
CA ILE A 71 18.03 -20.20 14.81
C ILE A 71 17.33 -18.84 14.98
N PHE A 72 16.03 -18.81 15.30
CA PHE A 72 15.23 -17.59 15.44
C PHE A 72 15.83 -16.57 16.42
N GLU A 73 16.26 -17.01 17.61
CA GLU A 73 16.81 -16.09 18.63
C GLU A 73 18.11 -15.42 18.15
N CYS A 74 18.95 -16.18 17.44
CA CYS A 74 20.15 -15.64 16.82
C CYS A 74 19.78 -14.57 15.78
N LEU A 75 18.81 -14.83 14.90
CA LEU A 75 18.33 -13.86 13.91
C LEU A 75 17.78 -12.58 14.56
N VAL A 76 16.99 -12.71 15.62
CA VAL A 76 16.44 -11.59 16.41
C VAL A 76 17.56 -10.76 17.04
N LYS A 77 18.60 -11.41 17.59
CA LYS A 77 19.78 -10.72 18.14
C LYS A 77 20.49 -9.87 17.08
N LEU A 78 20.60 -10.35 15.83
CA LEU A 78 21.21 -9.59 14.73
C LEU A 78 20.41 -8.34 14.34
N LEU A 79 19.10 -8.37 14.51
CA LEU A 79 18.24 -7.21 14.27
C LEU A 79 18.30 -6.21 15.40
N SER A 80 18.50 -6.67 16.63
CA SER A 80 18.57 -5.82 17.82
C SER A 80 19.82 -4.93 17.81
N ASP A 81 20.96 -5.50 17.41
CA ASP A 81 22.24 -4.79 17.35
C ASP A 81 22.40 -3.95 16.07
N VAL A 82 22.77 -2.67 16.22
CA VAL A 82 22.81 -1.67 15.13
C VAL A 82 23.82 -2.05 14.02
N PRO A 83 25.11 -2.32 14.31
CA PRO A 83 26.09 -2.61 13.27
C PRO A 83 25.78 -3.92 12.53
N THR A 84 25.31 -4.96 13.22
CA THR A 84 24.89 -6.20 12.54
C THR A 84 23.65 -5.99 11.70
N ARG A 85 22.68 -5.22 12.19
CA ARG A 85 21.47 -4.88 11.45
C ARG A 85 21.77 -4.16 10.15
N GLN A 86 22.67 -3.17 10.17
CA GLN A 86 23.04 -2.41 8.97
C GLN A 86 23.71 -3.29 7.90
N LYS A 87 24.51 -4.28 8.30
CA LYS A 87 25.25 -5.15 7.37
C LYS A 87 24.46 -6.37 6.89
N HIS A 88 23.65 -6.96 7.77
CA HIS A 88 23.04 -8.28 7.57
C HIS A 88 21.52 -8.27 7.65
N GLY A 89 20.91 -7.13 8.00
CA GLY A 89 19.48 -7.04 8.28
C GLY A 89 18.59 -7.54 7.14
N TYR A 90 18.92 -7.20 5.88
CA TYR A 90 18.15 -7.66 4.71
C TYR A 90 18.10 -9.19 4.63
N ASP A 91 19.26 -9.85 4.73
CA ASP A 91 19.36 -11.31 4.67
C ASP A 91 18.60 -11.95 5.84
N VAL A 92 18.67 -11.36 7.03
CA VAL A 92 17.96 -11.82 8.23
C VAL A 92 16.44 -11.72 8.06
N VAL A 93 15.93 -10.57 7.60
CA VAL A 93 14.49 -10.36 7.35
C VAL A 93 13.97 -11.32 6.29
N LEU A 94 14.74 -11.54 5.21
CA LEU A 94 14.40 -12.50 4.16
C LEU A 94 14.30 -13.93 4.72
N ILE A 95 15.29 -14.37 5.51
CA ILE A 95 15.28 -15.70 6.13
C ILE A 95 14.06 -15.87 7.04
N ILE A 96 13.79 -14.91 7.93
CA ILE A 96 12.63 -14.96 8.82
C ILE A 96 11.34 -15.10 7.99
N THR A 97 11.19 -14.29 6.94
CA THR A 97 9.99 -14.29 6.08
C THR A 97 9.75 -15.63 5.39
N LEU A 98 10.81 -16.23 4.84
CA LEU A 98 10.73 -17.55 4.19
C LEU A 98 10.43 -18.66 5.22
N LEU A 99 11.05 -18.60 6.41
CA LEU A 99 10.82 -19.60 7.45
C LEU A 99 9.42 -19.50 8.06
N VAL A 100 8.85 -18.29 8.23
CA VAL A 100 7.46 -18.08 8.64
C VAL A 100 6.47 -18.67 7.61
N ASN A 101 6.83 -18.64 6.33
CA ASN A 101 5.99 -19.18 5.25
C ASN A 101 6.16 -20.68 4.98
N TYR A 102 7.07 -21.37 5.67
CA TYR A 102 7.25 -22.82 5.53
C TYR A 102 6.06 -23.59 6.14
N ARG A 103 5.38 -24.43 5.33
CA ARG A 103 4.22 -25.26 5.77
C ARG A 103 3.18 -24.48 6.61
N LYS A 104 3.07 -23.16 6.38
CA LYS A 104 2.24 -22.23 7.17
C LYS A 104 0.78 -22.69 7.31
N TYR A 105 0.26 -23.38 6.31
CA TYR A 105 -1.14 -23.85 6.26
C TYR A 105 -1.35 -25.33 6.61
N ASP A 106 -0.27 -26.11 6.59
CA ASP A 106 -0.31 -27.58 6.71
C ASP A 106 0.09 -28.06 8.10
N ALA A 107 0.89 -27.28 8.83
CA ALA A 107 1.42 -27.64 10.14
C ALA A 107 1.54 -26.41 11.05
N THR A 108 1.70 -26.66 12.36
CA THR A 108 2.05 -25.59 13.31
C THR A 108 3.50 -25.18 13.06
N ASN A 109 3.70 -24.00 12.48
CA ASN A 109 5.03 -23.46 12.23
C ASN A 109 5.54 -22.69 13.47
N PRO A 110 6.66 -23.10 14.11
CA PRO A 110 7.21 -22.41 15.27
C PRO A 110 7.61 -20.95 14.99
N TYR A 111 8.00 -20.62 13.76
CA TYR A 111 8.41 -19.24 13.41
C TYR A 111 7.21 -18.30 13.34
N VAL A 112 6.03 -18.78 12.94
CA VAL A 112 4.77 -18.02 13.01
C VAL A 112 4.45 -17.69 14.47
N VAL A 113 4.56 -18.68 15.37
CA VAL A 113 4.32 -18.50 16.80
C VAL A 113 5.35 -17.56 17.42
N LYS A 114 6.64 -17.75 17.14
CA LYS A 114 7.71 -16.91 17.68
C LYS A 114 7.61 -15.46 17.20
N LEU A 115 7.30 -15.23 15.93
CA LEU A 115 7.12 -13.87 15.42
C LEU A 115 5.87 -13.21 16.02
N SER A 116 4.78 -13.94 16.26
CA SER A 116 3.55 -13.35 16.83
C SER A 116 3.67 -12.96 18.31
N ILE A 117 4.52 -13.66 19.08
CA ILE A 117 4.76 -13.36 20.50
C ILE A 117 6.01 -12.52 20.76
N LEU A 118 6.80 -12.21 19.74
CA LEU A 118 8.00 -11.40 19.89
C LEU A 118 7.66 -10.03 20.51
N ASP A 119 8.28 -9.72 21.64
CA ASP A 119 8.07 -8.51 22.42
C ASP A 119 9.35 -7.68 22.60
N ASP A 120 10.49 -8.15 22.09
CA ASP A 120 11.73 -7.39 22.03
C ASP A 120 11.56 -6.16 21.12
N GLU A 121 11.40 -5.00 21.74
CA GLU A 121 11.20 -3.71 21.06
C GLU A 121 12.38 -3.34 20.16
N LEU A 122 13.63 -3.66 20.57
CA LEU A 122 14.82 -3.37 19.78
C LEU A 122 14.85 -4.22 18.52
N ALA A 123 14.50 -5.50 18.64
CA ALA A 123 14.42 -6.40 17.50
C ALA A 123 13.29 -6.02 16.52
N LEU A 124 12.09 -5.70 17.03
CA LEU A 124 10.95 -5.29 16.21
C LEU A 124 11.21 -3.96 15.49
N ASN A 125 11.79 -2.99 16.21
CA ASN A 125 12.26 -1.74 15.62
C ASN A 125 13.34 -2.00 14.57
N GLY A 126 14.31 -2.87 14.87
CA GLY A 126 15.34 -3.27 13.92
C GLY A 126 14.78 -3.92 12.65
N TYR A 127 13.81 -4.82 12.79
CA TYR A 127 13.07 -5.42 11.69
C TYR A 127 12.40 -4.37 10.81
N GLY A 128 11.70 -3.40 11.43
CA GLY A 128 11.07 -2.29 10.73
C GLY A 128 12.05 -1.35 10.04
N GLN A 129 13.19 -1.04 10.67
CA GLN A 129 14.24 -0.19 10.10
C GLN A 129 14.84 -0.80 8.83
N VAL A 130 15.07 -2.11 8.80
CA VAL A 130 15.57 -2.80 7.61
C VAL A 130 14.59 -2.66 6.45
N ILE A 131 13.31 -2.95 6.69
CA ILE A 131 12.27 -2.82 5.65
C ILE A 131 12.15 -1.36 5.20
N THR A 132 12.18 -0.42 6.13
CA THR A 132 12.09 1.02 5.86
C THR A 132 13.26 1.51 5.02
N ALA A 133 14.49 1.14 5.37
CA ALA A 133 15.68 1.51 4.61
C ALA A 133 15.60 1.02 3.17
N SER A 134 15.30 -0.27 2.97
CA SER A 134 15.24 -0.86 1.64
C SER A 134 14.09 -0.31 0.77
N LEU A 135 12.91 -0.07 1.34
CA LEU A 135 11.80 0.54 0.59
C LEU A 135 12.04 2.03 0.29
N THR A 136 12.73 2.74 1.19
CA THR A 136 13.17 4.12 0.93
C THR A 136 14.17 4.17 -0.22
N ASP A 137 15.16 3.27 -0.24
CA ASP A 137 16.12 3.16 -1.33
C ASP A 137 15.42 2.87 -2.66
N PHE A 138 14.46 1.96 -2.67
CA PHE A 138 13.63 1.69 -3.85
C PHE A 138 12.87 2.94 -4.33
N CYS A 139 12.21 3.66 -3.42
CA CYS A 139 11.48 4.88 -3.77
C CYS A 139 12.41 5.98 -4.32
N ASN A 140 13.60 6.12 -3.74
CA ASN A 140 14.60 7.08 -4.19
C ASN A 140 15.13 6.73 -5.59
N GLN A 141 15.45 5.46 -5.84
CA GLN A 141 15.86 4.98 -7.17
C GLN A 141 14.78 5.26 -8.21
N TYR A 142 13.53 4.90 -7.89
CA TYR A 142 12.40 5.15 -8.76
C TYR A 142 12.21 6.65 -9.09
N ASN A 143 12.40 7.52 -8.09
CA ASN A 143 12.30 8.97 -8.28
C ASN A 143 13.39 9.52 -9.20
N VAL A 144 14.64 9.05 -9.05
CA VAL A 144 15.76 9.45 -9.91
C VAL A 144 15.48 9.06 -11.36
N GLU A 145 15.12 7.80 -11.60
CA GLU A 145 14.78 7.29 -12.94
C GLU A 145 13.61 8.06 -13.58
N HIS A 146 12.59 8.37 -12.78
CA HIS A 146 11.42 9.10 -13.27
C HIS A 146 11.74 10.55 -13.67
N VAL A 147 12.63 11.23 -12.93
CA VAL A 147 13.08 12.61 -13.25
C VAL A 147 13.93 12.62 -14.52
N GLU A 148 14.86 11.66 -14.66
CA GLU A 148 15.68 11.53 -15.87
C GLU A 148 14.81 11.31 -17.13
N ASN A 149 13.77 10.48 -17.01
CA ASN A 149 12.84 10.18 -18.09
C ASN A 149 11.90 11.34 -18.48
N GLN A 150 11.54 12.20 -17.53
CA GLN A 150 10.80 13.42 -17.85
C GLN A 150 11.66 14.45 -18.57
N ASN A 151 12.92 14.59 -18.18
CA ASN A 151 13.86 15.52 -18.82
C ASN A 151 14.24 15.08 -20.25
N SER A 152 14.33 13.78 -20.51
CA SER A 152 14.56 13.23 -21.86
C SER A 152 13.30 13.28 -22.76
N SER A 153 12.10 13.26 -22.17
CA SER A 153 10.81 13.25 -22.89
C SER A 153 10.42 14.58 -23.55
N TRP A 154 11.04 15.71 -23.19
CA TRP A 154 10.82 16.98 -23.91
C TRP A 154 11.26 16.82 -25.38
N PHE A 155 12.45 16.29 -25.65
CA PHE A 155 12.96 16.17 -27.03
C PHE A 155 12.30 15.06 -27.85
N SER A 156 11.67 14.05 -27.22
CA SER A 156 11.05 12.91 -27.91
C SER A 156 9.57 13.12 -28.30
N SER A 157 8.93 14.17 -27.78
CA SER A 157 7.51 14.46 -28.03
C SER A 157 7.18 14.75 -29.51
N LEU A 158 8.18 15.10 -30.34
CA LEU A 158 8.04 15.23 -31.80
C LEU A 158 8.13 13.89 -32.56
N THR A 159 8.62 12.82 -31.94
CA THR A 159 8.85 11.50 -32.59
C THR A 159 7.85 10.43 -32.13
N ASN A 160 7.08 10.69 -31.07
CA ASN A 160 6.19 9.72 -30.40
C ASN A 160 4.94 9.27 -31.19
N MET A 161 4.68 9.79 -32.39
CA MET A 161 3.55 9.33 -33.20
C MET A 161 3.80 7.98 -33.90
N VAL A 162 5.05 7.49 -33.92
CA VAL A 162 5.43 6.22 -34.58
C VAL A 162 6.07 5.21 -33.61
N GLY A 163 6.30 5.58 -32.35
CA GLY A 163 7.15 4.84 -31.40
C GLY A 163 6.47 3.86 -30.43
N SER A 164 5.20 3.49 -30.60
CA SER A 164 4.47 2.66 -29.61
C SER A 164 4.93 1.18 -29.50
N MET A 165 6.08 0.82 -30.10
CA MET A 165 6.63 -0.54 -30.11
C MET A 165 7.93 -0.68 -29.30
N PHE A 166 8.59 0.42 -28.90
CA PHE A 166 9.87 0.38 -28.17
C PHE A 166 9.73 0.51 -26.63
N ILE A 167 8.51 0.63 -26.11
CA ILE A 167 8.22 0.79 -24.66
C ILE A 167 8.30 -0.55 -23.88
N SER A 168 8.61 -1.68 -24.52
CA SER A 168 8.55 -3.00 -23.86
C SER A 168 9.74 -3.33 -22.95
N GLU A 169 10.94 -2.84 -23.23
CA GLU A 169 12.13 -3.16 -22.42
C GLU A 169 12.15 -2.38 -21.09
N GLU A 170 11.78 -1.11 -21.13
CA GLU A 170 11.79 -0.22 -19.95
C GLU A 170 10.68 -0.59 -18.93
N GLY A 171 9.50 -0.99 -19.42
CA GLY A 171 8.43 -1.52 -18.58
C GLY A 171 8.81 -2.86 -17.92
N ALA A 172 9.62 -3.68 -18.57
CA ALA A 172 10.05 -4.98 -18.04
C ALA A 172 11.08 -4.83 -16.90
N PHE A 173 12.08 -3.96 -17.08
CA PHE A 173 13.08 -3.67 -16.03
C PHE A 173 12.42 -3.12 -14.76
N ARG A 174 11.52 -2.15 -14.93
CA ARG A 174 10.74 -1.57 -13.82
C ARG A 174 9.87 -2.60 -13.11
N SER A 175 9.20 -3.48 -13.86
CA SER A 175 8.40 -4.58 -13.28
C SER A 175 9.29 -5.54 -12.46
N GLN A 176 10.52 -5.77 -12.91
CA GLN A 176 11.49 -6.62 -12.20
C GLN A 176 11.98 -5.98 -10.90
N GLN A 177 12.25 -4.68 -10.88
CA GLN A 177 12.67 -3.96 -9.67
C GLN A 177 11.54 -3.88 -8.64
N ILE A 178 10.29 -3.64 -9.08
CA ILE A 178 9.11 -3.71 -8.20
C ILE A 178 8.98 -5.09 -7.57
N ARG A 179 9.12 -6.15 -8.38
CA ARG A 179 9.06 -7.54 -7.90
C ARG A 179 10.17 -7.90 -6.91
N ALA A 180 11.37 -7.34 -7.07
CA ALA A 180 12.48 -7.59 -6.15
C ALA A 180 12.13 -7.19 -4.70
N ASN A 181 11.22 -6.23 -4.52
CA ASN A 181 10.75 -5.80 -3.20
C ASN A 181 9.64 -6.66 -2.61
N ASN A 182 9.08 -7.64 -3.34
CA ASN A 182 8.01 -8.50 -2.84
C ASN A 182 8.42 -9.29 -1.59
N ALA A 183 9.69 -9.64 -1.47
CA ALA A 183 10.21 -10.28 -0.26
C ALA A 183 10.04 -9.40 0.97
N LEU A 184 10.36 -8.11 0.86
CA LEU A 184 10.25 -7.14 1.95
C LEU A 184 8.81 -6.72 2.21
N LEU A 185 7.99 -6.60 1.16
CA LEU A 185 6.54 -6.36 1.32
C LEU A 185 5.87 -7.56 2.00
N LEU A 186 6.28 -8.79 1.69
CA LEU A 186 5.78 -9.98 2.37
C LEU A 186 6.26 -10.02 3.82
N ALA A 187 7.54 -9.74 4.07
CA ALA A 187 8.10 -9.61 5.42
C ALA A 187 7.29 -8.62 6.26
N PHE A 188 6.97 -7.49 5.64
CA PHE A 188 6.19 -6.43 6.23
C PHE A 188 4.76 -6.85 6.53
N TYR A 189 4.10 -7.50 5.57
CA TYR A 189 2.78 -8.11 5.76
C TYR A 189 2.78 -9.08 6.96
N GLU A 190 3.75 -10.01 7.03
CA GLU A 190 3.81 -10.99 8.12
C GLU A 190 4.00 -10.32 9.49
N ALA A 191 4.85 -9.30 9.58
CA ALA A 191 5.05 -8.57 10.83
C ALA A 191 3.79 -7.82 11.28
N VAL A 192 3.11 -7.11 10.37
CA VAL A 192 1.85 -6.39 10.67
C VAL A 192 0.71 -7.36 10.98
N HIS A 193 0.62 -8.48 10.28
CA HIS A 193 -0.47 -9.43 10.43
C HIS A 193 -0.33 -10.30 11.69
N LEU A 194 0.88 -10.75 12.01
CA LEU A 194 1.12 -11.71 13.09
C LEU A 194 1.42 -11.05 14.44
N ASN A 195 2.13 -9.92 14.46
CA ASN A 195 2.63 -9.32 15.69
C ASN A 195 1.86 -8.05 16.08
N ARG A 196 1.09 -8.14 17.17
CA ARG A 196 0.28 -7.03 17.70
C ARG A 196 1.11 -5.85 18.25
N ASN A 197 2.36 -6.09 18.64
CA ASN A 197 3.23 -5.06 19.21
C ASN A 197 3.99 -4.31 18.11
N PHE A 198 4.09 -4.87 16.90
CA PHE A 198 4.92 -4.31 15.83
C PHE A 198 4.54 -2.86 15.49
N ILE A 199 3.25 -2.59 15.27
CA ILE A 199 2.77 -1.24 14.96
C ILE A 199 3.04 -0.26 16.10
N THR A 200 2.81 -0.67 17.36
CA THR A 200 3.03 0.17 18.53
C THR A 200 4.52 0.48 18.73
N THR A 201 5.39 -0.51 18.59
CA THR A 201 6.84 -0.36 18.74
C THR A 201 7.40 0.59 17.68
N LEU A 202 7.00 0.41 16.41
CA LEU A 202 7.41 1.32 15.34
C LEU A 202 7.04 2.76 15.66
N ALA A 203 5.93 2.98 16.36
CA ALA A 203 5.42 4.31 16.62
C ALA A 203 5.90 4.99 17.89
N GLN A 204 6.43 4.21 18.83
CA GLN A 204 7.00 4.77 20.06
C GLN A 204 8.49 5.06 19.91
N THR A 205 9.15 4.50 18.90
CA THR A 205 10.60 4.66 18.72
C THR A 205 10.94 6.07 18.20
N GLN A 206 11.76 6.81 18.94
CA GLN A 206 12.44 8.00 18.44
C GLN A 206 13.64 7.57 17.59
N THR A 207 13.89 8.20 16.45
CA THR A 207 15.14 7.99 15.73
C THR A 207 16.28 8.54 16.60
N ASP A 208 17.10 7.65 17.17
CA ASP A 208 18.35 8.02 17.84
C ASP A 208 19.32 8.61 16.81
N ALA A 209 19.15 9.90 16.51
CA ALA A 209 20.19 10.69 15.89
C ALA A 209 21.22 10.99 16.99
N SER A 210 22.35 10.29 16.94
CA SER A 210 23.52 10.56 17.75
C SER A 210 24.16 11.90 17.35
N SER A 211 23.56 13.00 17.75
CA SER A 211 24.23 14.31 17.77
C SER A 211 23.71 15.17 18.92
N PRO A 212 24.59 15.71 19.78
CA PRO A 212 24.17 16.55 20.88
C PRO A 212 23.59 17.88 20.36
N PRO A 213 22.64 18.49 21.09
CA PRO A 213 22.09 19.78 20.70
C PRO A 213 23.17 20.87 20.87
N SER A 214 23.57 21.50 19.78
CA SER A 214 24.39 22.73 19.84
C SER A 214 23.58 23.83 20.55
N PRO A 215 24.21 24.65 21.41
CA PRO A 215 23.49 25.65 22.18
C PRO A 215 22.99 26.79 21.29
N ASN A 216 21.75 27.23 21.56
CA ASN A 216 21.14 28.40 20.96
C ASN A 216 22.00 29.66 21.20
N ASN A 217 22.48 30.29 20.13
CA ASN A 217 22.97 31.66 20.19
C ASN A 217 21.80 32.63 19.95
N THR A 218 21.19 33.05 21.06
CA THR A 218 20.45 34.31 21.18
C THR A 218 21.40 35.49 20.94
N LEU A 219 21.28 36.19 19.82
CA LEU A 219 21.72 37.58 19.69
C LEU A 219 20.75 38.35 18.79
N HIS A 220 19.96 39.19 19.43
CA HIS A 220 19.15 40.26 18.87
C HIS A 220 20.02 41.52 18.85
N ASN A 221 20.17 42.20 17.70
CA ASN A 221 20.14 43.68 17.58
C ASN A 221 20.51 44.21 16.18
N ASN A 222 19.58 45.00 15.63
CA ASN A 222 19.69 46.26 14.86
C ASN A 222 20.92 46.54 13.96
N ILE A 223 20.65 46.97 12.71
CA ILE A 223 21.02 48.29 12.13
C ILE A 223 20.38 48.47 10.73
N GLN A 224 19.90 49.70 10.46
CA GLN A 224 19.37 50.25 9.20
C GLN A 224 20.49 50.70 8.23
N GLY A 225 20.23 50.75 6.91
CA GLY A 225 20.73 51.82 6.01
C GLY A 225 21.53 51.46 4.74
N LEU A 226 20.95 51.82 3.57
CA LEU A 226 21.49 52.29 2.26
C LEU A 226 22.56 51.51 1.42
N GLY A 227 22.34 51.46 0.09
CA GLY A 227 23.38 51.77 -0.92
C GLY A 227 23.43 50.94 -2.23
N ASP A 228 23.45 51.62 -3.38
CA ASP A 228 23.27 51.19 -4.79
C ASP A 228 24.40 50.38 -5.50
N LEU A 229 23.99 49.43 -6.39
CA LEU A 229 24.46 49.01 -7.77
C LEU A 229 25.97 48.79 -8.13
N PRO A 230 26.35 48.10 -9.26
CA PRO A 230 25.74 47.01 -10.05
C PRO A 230 26.72 45.88 -10.54
N SER A 231 26.14 44.83 -11.16
CA SER A 231 26.67 43.92 -12.22
C SER A 231 27.62 42.75 -11.88
N MET A 232 27.12 41.50 -12.09
CA MET A 232 27.76 40.35 -12.77
C MET A 232 26.87 39.08 -12.64
N PRO A 233 26.99 38.06 -13.53
CA PRO A 233 25.87 37.24 -13.98
C PRO A 233 25.39 36.22 -12.94
N VAL A 234 24.07 36.00 -12.94
CA VAL A 234 23.34 35.06 -12.08
C VAL A 234 23.88 33.64 -12.29
N ALA A 235 24.77 33.23 -11.39
CA ALA A 235 25.14 31.84 -11.19
C ALA A 235 24.02 31.15 -10.39
N PHE A 236 23.56 30.01 -10.90
CA PHE A 236 22.90 28.90 -10.21
C PHE A 236 22.17 29.26 -8.90
N ASP A 237 20.85 29.39 -9.00
CA ASP A 237 19.94 29.53 -7.87
C ASP A 237 19.98 28.24 -7.01
N VAL A 238 20.79 28.25 -5.95
CA VAL A 238 20.84 27.25 -4.88
C VAL A 238 19.59 27.43 -4.00
N ASN A 239 18.41 27.20 -4.57
CA ASN A 239 17.13 27.13 -3.86
C ASN A 239 16.49 25.74 -3.93
N LEU A 240 17.26 24.72 -4.32
CA LEU A 240 16.95 23.30 -4.12
C LEU A 240 17.38 22.80 -2.73
N GLN A 241 17.32 23.66 -1.70
CA GLN A 241 17.29 23.18 -0.32
C GLN A 241 15.86 22.73 0.00
N PRO A 242 15.63 21.44 0.34
CA PRO A 242 14.31 21.03 0.76
C PRO A 242 13.99 21.78 2.05
N SER A 243 12.94 22.58 2.02
CA SER A 243 12.43 23.43 3.10
C SER A 243 11.89 22.63 4.31
N ASN A 244 12.40 21.42 4.56
CA ASN A 244 12.01 20.53 5.65
C ASN A 244 13.05 20.46 6.77
N LEU A 245 14.15 21.22 6.72
CA LEU A 245 15.17 21.20 7.77
C LEU A 245 14.68 21.78 9.12
N LEU A 246 13.51 22.43 9.16
CA LEU A 246 12.97 23.03 10.38
C LEU A 246 11.97 22.16 11.17
N VAL A 247 11.73 20.90 10.76
CA VAL A 247 10.87 19.96 11.53
C VAL A 247 11.51 18.57 11.66
N THR A 248 12.83 18.55 11.79
CA THR A 248 13.68 17.35 12.00
C THR A 248 14.19 17.23 13.44
N THR A 249 13.47 17.79 14.40
CA THR A 249 13.69 17.55 15.84
C THR A 249 12.50 16.77 16.39
N GLY A 250 12.66 15.45 16.54
CA GLY A 250 11.80 14.61 17.40
C GLY A 250 10.56 13.96 16.77
N LYS A 251 10.53 13.62 15.48
CA LYS A 251 9.39 12.88 14.90
C LYS A 251 9.57 11.36 15.02
N SER A 252 8.55 10.70 15.57
CA SER A 252 8.43 9.23 15.73
C SER A 252 8.76 8.46 14.44
N ALA A 253 9.53 7.37 14.57
CA ALA A 253 9.90 6.50 13.46
C ALA A 253 8.69 5.93 12.69
N ALA A 254 7.54 5.71 13.34
CA ALA A 254 6.33 5.24 12.63
C ALA A 254 5.75 6.26 11.67
N VAL A 255 5.96 7.54 11.92
CA VAL A 255 5.44 8.59 11.07
C VAL A 255 6.21 8.61 9.74
N VAL A 256 7.52 8.45 9.80
CA VAL A 256 8.37 8.27 8.61
C VAL A 256 7.99 6.97 7.90
N TRP A 257 7.73 5.90 8.65
CA TRP A 257 7.29 4.61 8.10
C TRP A 257 5.93 4.69 7.40
N LEU A 258 4.85 5.22 8.00
CA LEU A 258 3.55 5.33 7.32
C LEU A 258 3.64 6.18 6.05
N LYS A 259 4.42 7.27 6.13
CA LYS A 259 4.63 8.23 5.04
C LYS A 259 5.43 7.66 3.86
N GLU A 260 6.64 7.19 4.14
CA GLU A 260 7.62 6.78 3.12
C GLU A 260 7.42 5.31 2.70
N LEU A 261 7.09 4.41 3.64
CA LEU A 261 7.07 2.98 3.36
C LEU A 261 5.75 2.52 2.77
N VAL A 262 4.61 3.00 3.27
CA VAL A 262 3.31 2.47 2.83
C VAL A 262 2.77 3.28 1.66
N PHE A 263 2.48 4.58 1.84
CA PHE A 263 1.74 5.33 0.82
C PHE A 263 2.55 5.63 -0.44
N LEU A 264 3.83 6.00 -0.28
CA LEU A 264 4.70 6.25 -1.42
C LEU A 264 4.94 4.96 -2.23
N THR A 265 5.33 3.87 -1.57
CA THR A 265 5.50 2.55 -2.21
C THR A 265 4.22 2.10 -2.91
N VAL A 266 3.06 2.16 -2.26
CA VAL A 266 1.78 1.77 -2.90
C VAL A 266 1.53 2.63 -4.14
N SER A 267 1.77 3.94 -4.08
CA SER A 267 1.57 4.85 -5.22
C SER A 267 2.49 4.53 -6.41
N ILE A 268 3.71 4.06 -6.15
CA ILE A 268 4.69 3.64 -7.18
C ILE A 268 4.31 2.29 -7.77
N VAL A 269 3.96 1.31 -6.93
CA VAL A 269 3.58 -0.04 -7.38
C VAL A 269 2.28 0.02 -8.19
N MET A 270 1.33 0.89 -7.84
CA MET A 270 0.10 1.11 -8.60
C MET A 270 0.32 1.56 -10.05
N GLN A 271 1.53 1.98 -10.40
CA GLN A 271 1.85 2.33 -11.78
C GLN A 271 2.02 1.08 -12.69
N ASP A 272 2.28 -0.09 -12.11
CA ASP A 272 2.37 -1.38 -12.81
C ASP A 272 1.22 -2.32 -12.42
N THR A 273 0.03 -2.06 -12.95
CA THR A 273 -1.16 -2.91 -12.75
C THR A 273 -1.58 -3.67 -14.00
N LYS A 274 -0.89 -3.44 -15.12
CA LYS A 274 -1.20 -4.10 -16.40
C LYS A 274 -0.68 -5.53 -16.42
N THR A 275 0.46 -5.77 -15.77
CA THR A 275 1.05 -7.09 -15.63
C THR A 275 0.41 -7.85 -14.47
N GLU A 276 0.36 -9.18 -14.55
CA GLU A 276 -0.14 -10.01 -13.45
C GLU A 276 0.77 -9.94 -12.21
N PRO A 277 2.11 -9.98 -12.31
CA PRO A 277 2.99 -9.79 -11.16
C PRO A 277 2.85 -8.42 -10.50
N GLY A 278 2.71 -7.35 -11.29
CA GLY A 278 2.48 -6.00 -10.78
C GLY A 278 1.14 -5.90 -10.04
N ALA A 279 0.06 -6.45 -10.61
CA ALA A 279 -1.24 -6.53 -9.94
C ALA A 279 -1.19 -7.33 -8.63
N ASN A 280 -0.41 -8.42 -8.57
CA ASN A 280 -0.19 -9.18 -7.34
C ASN A 280 0.58 -8.38 -6.28
N THR A 281 1.50 -7.51 -6.70
CA THR A 281 2.22 -6.63 -5.79
C THR A 281 1.30 -5.55 -5.23
N VAL A 282 0.44 -4.93 -6.05
CA VAL A 282 -0.61 -4.01 -5.57
C VAL A 282 -1.57 -4.71 -4.62
N LYS A 283 -1.95 -5.96 -4.93
CA LYS A 283 -2.79 -6.78 -4.06
C LYS A 283 -2.16 -6.95 -2.68
N LEU A 284 -0.88 -7.31 -2.60
CA LEU A 284 -0.14 -7.42 -1.33
C LEU A 284 -0.15 -6.09 -0.56
N CYS A 285 0.13 -4.98 -1.25
CA CYS A 285 0.08 -3.63 -0.68
C CYS A 285 -1.31 -3.27 -0.10
N PHE A 286 -2.40 -3.65 -0.78
CA PHE A 286 -3.76 -3.41 -0.28
C PHE A 286 -4.13 -4.32 0.89
N LEU A 287 -3.62 -5.55 0.96
CA LEU A 287 -3.80 -6.44 2.12
C LEU A 287 -3.09 -5.88 3.36
N ILE A 288 -1.87 -5.37 3.18
CA ILE A 288 -1.12 -4.66 4.22
C ILE A 288 -1.90 -3.44 4.71
N LEU A 289 -2.36 -2.58 3.79
CA LEU A 289 -3.20 -1.42 4.13
C LEU A 289 -4.49 -1.83 4.84
N GLY A 290 -5.10 -2.94 4.43
CA GLY A 290 -6.24 -3.56 5.10
C GLY A 290 -5.93 -3.84 6.57
N CYS A 291 -4.83 -4.54 6.86
CA CYS A 291 -4.41 -4.84 8.23
C CYS A 291 -4.13 -3.57 9.04
N ILE A 292 -3.40 -2.59 8.47
CA ILE A 292 -3.11 -1.31 9.12
C ILE A 292 -4.40 -0.54 9.43
N SER A 293 -5.38 -0.54 8.51
CA SER A 293 -6.67 0.13 8.71
C SER A 293 -7.60 -0.57 9.70
N GLU A 294 -7.29 -1.81 10.13
CA GLU A 294 -7.98 -2.48 11.24
C GLU A 294 -7.29 -2.26 12.59
N ASP A 295 -6.00 -1.90 12.59
CA ASP A 295 -5.24 -1.68 13.81
C ASP A 295 -5.65 -0.37 14.51
N GLN A 296 -5.96 -0.49 15.81
CA GLN A 296 -6.49 0.64 16.59
C GLN A 296 -5.43 1.74 16.78
N TYR A 297 -4.16 1.36 16.94
CA TYR A 297 -3.07 2.31 17.18
C TYR A 297 -2.69 3.02 15.89
N ALA A 298 -2.53 2.29 14.78
CA ALA A 298 -2.29 2.87 13.46
C ALA A 298 -3.38 3.86 13.08
N ASN A 299 -4.66 3.51 13.30
CA ASN A 299 -5.75 4.44 13.04
C ASN A 299 -5.67 5.70 13.92
N SER A 300 -5.32 5.58 15.20
CA SER A 300 -5.13 6.72 16.10
C SER A 300 -4.05 7.65 15.57
N LEU A 301 -2.92 7.10 15.13
CA LEU A 301 -1.80 7.86 14.56
C LEU A 301 -2.18 8.50 13.22
N MET A 302 -2.87 7.77 12.34
CA MET A 302 -3.25 8.27 11.01
C MET A 302 -4.26 9.42 11.06
N HIS A 303 -5.12 9.44 12.08
CA HIS A 303 -6.18 10.43 12.27
C HIS A 303 -5.79 11.59 13.20
N ASP A 304 -4.56 11.60 13.73
CA ASP A 304 -4.09 12.67 14.59
C ASP A 304 -3.95 13.98 13.79
N VAL A 305 -4.78 14.96 14.13
CA VAL A 305 -4.86 16.26 13.44
C VAL A 305 -3.66 17.15 13.77
N SER A 306 -2.96 16.88 14.89
CA SER A 306 -1.72 17.59 15.24
C SER A 306 -0.56 17.22 14.32
N LEU A 307 -0.67 16.07 13.64
CA LEU A 307 0.34 15.51 12.78
C LEU A 307 0.01 15.78 11.30
N ALA A 308 0.63 16.81 10.73
CA ALA A 308 0.49 17.16 9.31
C ALA A 308 1.75 16.78 8.51
N PHE A 309 1.52 16.14 7.35
CA PHE A 309 2.57 15.61 6.50
C PHE A 309 2.39 15.99 5.04
N LYS A 310 3.53 16.23 4.40
CA LYS A 310 3.62 16.41 2.95
C LYS A 310 4.09 15.09 2.32
N VAL A 311 3.18 14.33 1.74
CA VAL A 311 3.48 13.07 1.05
C VAL A 311 3.29 13.29 -0.45
N ARG A 312 4.30 12.95 -1.26
CA ARG A 312 4.21 13.01 -2.72
C ARG A 312 3.65 11.68 -3.22
N LEU A 313 2.41 11.67 -3.71
CA LEU A 313 1.83 10.48 -4.31
C LEU A 313 2.14 10.46 -5.82
N HIS A 314 2.69 9.35 -6.32
CA HIS A 314 2.82 9.16 -7.76
C HIS A 314 1.46 8.89 -8.38
N ARG A 315 1.14 9.64 -9.42
CA ARG A 315 -0.16 9.56 -10.10
C ARG A 315 0.01 8.94 -11.48
N LEU A 316 -0.90 8.02 -11.83
CA LEU A 316 -0.85 7.37 -13.14
C LEU A 316 -1.08 8.40 -14.26
N PRO A 317 -0.26 8.43 -15.31
CA PRO A 317 -0.50 9.31 -16.44
C PRO A 317 -1.80 8.91 -17.15
N MET A 318 -2.75 9.84 -17.24
CA MET A 318 -4.03 9.66 -17.96
C MET A 318 -4.08 10.59 -19.17
N ARG A 319 -4.58 10.11 -20.31
CA ARG A 319 -4.59 10.85 -21.59
C ARG A 319 -5.25 12.24 -21.55
N HIS A 320 -6.20 12.46 -20.65
CA HIS A 320 -6.97 13.70 -20.53
C HIS A 320 -6.55 14.55 -19.33
N ARG A 321 -5.58 14.08 -18.54
CA ARG A 321 -5.00 14.86 -17.45
C ARG A 321 -3.97 15.78 -18.07
N LYS A 322 -4.24 17.10 -18.09
CA LYS A 322 -3.17 18.09 -18.29
C LYS A 322 -2.05 17.73 -17.31
N LEU A 323 -0.78 17.73 -17.73
CA LEU A 323 0.37 17.64 -16.82
C LEU A 323 0.31 18.87 -15.89
N ALA A 324 -0.59 18.83 -14.91
CA ALA A 324 -0.66 19.83 -13.88
C ALA A 324 0.58 19.60 -13.03
N SER A 325 1.43 20.63 -12.98
CA SER A 325 2.52 20.77 -12.01
C SER A 325 2.12 20.11 -10.71
N ASP A 326 2.96 19.20 -10.21
CA ASP A 326 2.92 18.62 -8.86
C ASP A 326 1.92 19.36 -7.95
N LYS A 327 0.69 18.87 -7.87
CA LYS A 327 -0.11 19.09 -6.66
C LYS A 327 0.62 18.32 -5.59
N THR A 328 1.71 18.90 -5.09
CA THR A 328 2.30 18.51 -3.84
C THR A 328 1.17 18.68 -2.85
N THR A 329 0.63 17.56 -2.40
CA THR A 329 -0.44 17.49 -1.41
C THR A 329 -0.03 18.42 -0.28
N SER A 330 -0.89 19.42 0.02
CA SER A 330 -0.68 20.30 1.16
C SER A 330 -0.47 19.46 2.41
N SER A 331 0.26 19.98 3.39
CA SER A 331 0.46 19.25 4.65
C SER A 331 -0.90 18.84 5.24
N GLN A 332 -1.13 17.54 5.35
CA GLN A 332 -2.40 16.96 5.78
C GLN A 332 -2.18 15.71 6.64
N SER A 333 -3.22 15.24 7.31
CA SER A 333 -3.16 13.99 8.07
C SER A 333 -2.86 12.79 7.17
N LEU A 334 -2.33 11.71 7.76
CA LEU A 334 -2.00 10.50 7.02
C LEU A 334 -3.26 9.83 6.47
N VAL A 335 -4.39 9.90 7.19
CA VAL A 335 -5.67 9.38 6.68
C VAL A 335 -6.14 10.13 5.42
N CYS A 336 -5.99 11.46 5.35
CA CYS A 336 -6.30 12.20 4.12
C CYS A 336 -5.44 11.72 2.95
N THR A 337 -4.15 11.49 3.19
CA THR A 337 -3.22 10.96 2.18
C THR A 337 -3.62 9.55 1.73
N LEU A 338 -4.06 8.70 2.65
CA LEU A 338 -4.57 7.37 2.33
C LEU A 338 -5.86 7.46 1.49
N LEU A 339 -6.79 8.36 1.82
CA LEU A 339 -7.98 8.59 1.01
C LEU A 339 -7.61 9.07 -0.40
N ASP A 340 -6.67 10.00 -0.54
CA ASP A 340 -6.20 10.47 -1.85
C ASP A 340 -5.58 9.35 -2.69
N LEU A 341 -4.82 8.46 -2.07
CA LEU A 341 -4.24 7.28 -2.72
C LEU A 341 -5.34 6.33 -3.24
N LEU A 342 -6.36 6.07 -2.43
CA LEU A 342 -7.49 5.18 -2.79
C LEU A 342 -8.37 5.82 -3.87
N VAL A 343 -8.59 7.13 -3.81
CA VAL A 343 -9.29 7.91 -4.85
C VAL A 343 -8.50 7.89 -6.16
N GLU A 344 -7.18 8.12 -6.11
CA GLU A 344 -6.32 8.05 -7.30
C GLU A 344 -6.36 6.64 -7.90
N PHE A 345 -6.32 5.57 -7.10
CA PHE A 345 -6.49 4.20 -7.60
C PHE A 345 -7.80 4.04 -8.37
N MET A 346 -8.93 4.41 -7.75
CA MET A 346 -10.25 4.25 -8.36
C MET A 346 -10.37 4.99 -9.70
N LEU A 347 -9.82 6.20 -9.79
CA LEU A 347 -9.91 7.02 -10.99
C LEU A 347 -8.94 6.55 -12.10
N SER A 348 -7.78 6.01 -11.75
CA SER A 348 -6.73 5.62 -12.72
C SER A 348 -6.87 4.21 -13.26
N HIS A 349 -7.63 3.34 -12.60
CA HIS A 349 -7.68 1.92 -12.93
C HIS A 349 -9.00 1.47 -13.57
N MET A 350 -9.80 2.40 -14.12
CA MET A 350 -10.98 2.09 -14.92
C MET A 350 -10.57 1.66 -16.33
N MET A 351 -10.09 0.42 -16.46
CA MET A 351 -9.46 -0.11 -17.69
C MET A 351 -10.16 -1.39 -18.20
N LYS A 352 -9.86 -1.77 -19.45
CA LYS A 352 -10.46 -2.95 -20.12
C LYS A 352 -10.25 -4.25 -19.33
N LYS A 353 -9.03 -4.50 -18.84
CA LYS A 353 -8.72 -5.60 -17.92
C LYS A 353 -9.03 -5.11 -16.49
N PHE A 354 -10.31 -5.08 -16.16
CA PHE A 354 -10.79 -4.48 -14.91
C PHE A 354 -10.31 -5.30 -13.68
N PRO A 355 -9.49 -4.72 -12.78
CA PRO A 355 -8.93 -5.43 -11.64
C PRO A 355 -9.93 -5.47 -10.46
N MET A 356 -11.03 -6.20 -10.64
CA MET A 356 -12.17 -6.27 -9.70
C MET A 356 -11.75 -6.52 -8.25
N GLU A 357 -10.85 -7.48 -8.01
CA GLU A 357 -10.40 -7.82 -6.66
C GLU A 357 -9.68 -6.65 -5.97
N LEU A 358 -8.88 -5.88 -6.71
CA LEU A 358 -8.20 -4.70 -6.16
C LEU A 358 -9.20 -3.60 -5.79
N TYR A 359 -10.28 -3.44 -6.57
CA TYR A 359 -11.37 -2.52 -6.20
C TYR A 359 -12.10 -2.97 -4.93
N VAL A 360 -12.38 -4.26 -4.78
CA VAL A 360 -13.01 -4.79 -3.56
C VAL A 360 -12.14 -4.49 -2.33
N LEU A 361 -10.82 -4.70 -2.43
CA LEU A 361 -9.88 -4.36 -1.35
C LEU A 361 -9.85 -2.84 -1.09
N CYS A 362 -9.77 -2.01 -2.14
CA CYS A 362 -9.75 -0.55 -2.04
C CYS A 362 -11.00 -0.01 -1.31
N ILE A 363 -12.20 -0.43 -1.72
CA ILE A 363 -13.45 -0.04 -1.05
C ILE A 363 -13.51 -0.59 0.38
N GLY A 364 -12.97 -1.78 0.62
CA GLY A 364 -12.86 -2.37 1.96
C GLY A 364 -11.98 -1.55 2.91
N ILE A 365 -10.89 -0.94 2.43
CA ILE A 365 -10.05 -0.03 3.22
C ILE A 365 -10.82 1.25 3.54
N ILE A 366 -11.53 1.83 2.56
CA ILE A 366 -12.37 3.02 2.77
C ILE A 366 -13.43 2.74 3.85
N GLN A 367 -14.10 1.59 3.81
CA GLN A 367 -15.10 1.21 4.82
C GLN A 367 -14.51 1.16 6.23
N ARG A 368 -13.29 0.61 6.38
CA ARG A 368 -12.59 0.51 7.68
C ARG A 368 -12.24 1.89 8.24
N ILE A 369 -11.71 2.77 7.40
CA ILE A 369 -11.41 4.17 7.76
C ILE A 369 -12.68 4.87 8.26
N LEU A 370 -13.77 4.80 7.48
CA LEU A 370 -15.04 5.42 7.85
C LEU A 370 -15.63 4.80 9.12
N GLY A 371 -15.51 3.48 9.29
CA GLY A 371 -15.90 2.77 10.50
C GLY A 371 -15.17 3.29 11.74
N TYR A 372 -13.86 3.50 11.65
CA TYR A 372 -13.06 4.10 12.73
C TYR A 372 -13.49 5.54 13.03
N GLN A 373 -13.67 6.37 11.99
CA GLN A 373 -14.11 7.76 12.14
C GLN A 373 -15.49 7.86 12.80
N LYS A 374 -16.45 7.02 12.42
CA LYS A 374 -17.76 6.92 13.08
C LYS A 374 -17.60 6.52 14.54
N LYS A 375 -16.87 5.44 14.82
CA LYS A 375 -16.67 4.88 16.17
C LYS A 375 -16.07 5.91 17.12
N CYS A 376 -15.06 6.65 16.66
CA CYS A 376 -14.33 7.64 17.46
C CYS A 376 -14.86 9.07 17.31
N ARG A 377 -15.89 9.30 16.47
CA ARG A 377 -16.46 10.61 16.12
C ARG A 377 -15.40 11.63 15.66
N ILE A 378 -14.44 11.16 14.87
CA ILE A 378 -13.35 11.98 14.37
C ILE A 378 -13.82 12.71 13.11
N ARG A 379 -13.75 14.04 13.14
CA ARG A 379 -14.08 14.90 12.02
C ARG A 379 -12.83 15.34 11.28
N VAL A 380 -12.55 14.70 10.16
CA VAL A 380 -11.38 15.01 9.34
C VAL A 380 -11.72 16.12 8.35
N ASN A 381 -10.86 17.13 8.26
CA ASN A 381 -10.96 18.16 7.23
C ASN A 381 -10.44 17.61 5.89
N TYR A 382 -11.34 16.99 5.13
CA TYR A 382 -11.06 16.36 3.85
C TYR A 382 -12.07 16.84 2.79
N VAL A 383 -11.62 16.92 1.52
CA VAL A 383 -12.49 17.28 0.39
C VAL A 383 -13.29 16.05 -0.05
N TRP A 384 -14.32 15.71 0.72
CA TRP A 384 -15.12 14.49 0.54
C TRP A 384 -15.79 14.37 -0.84
N LYS A 385 -16.05 15.50 -1.52
CA LYS A 385 -16.56 15.54 -2.90
C LYS A 385 -15.69 14.74 -3.88
N GLU A 386 -14.37 14.70 -3.69
CA GLU A 386 -13.47 13.92 -4.55
C GLU A 386 -13.73 12.41 -4.40
N LEU A 387 -13.92 11.93 -3.17
CA LEU A 387 -14.26 10.54 -2.89
C LEU A 387 -15.62 10.15 -3.49
N TRP A 388 -16.67 10.94 -3.24
CA TRP A 388 -18.01 10.63 -3.77
C TRP A 388 -18.02 10.62 -5.30
N THR A 389 -17.32 11.56 -5.92
CA THR A 389 -17.18 11.62 -7.38
C THR A 389 -16.47 10.38 -7.92
N ALA A 390 -15.41 9.90 -7.27
CA ALA A 390 -14.71 8.68 -7.67
C ALA A 390 -15.59 7.43 -7.53
N LEU A 391 -16.36 7.31 -6.44
CA LEU A 391 -17.33 6.22 -6.22
C LEU A 391 -18.42 6.21 -7.31
N ILE A 392 -18.99 7.38 -7.64
CA ILE A 392 -20.02 7.51 -8.68
C ILE A 392 -19.42 7.24 -10.07
N ALA A 393 -18.18 7.67 -10.34
CA ALA A 393 -17.50 7.37 -11.59
C ALA A 393 -17.27 5.87 -11.78
N LEU A 394 -16.93 5.15 -10.71
CA LEU A 394 -16.80 3.70 -10.72
C LEU A 394 -18.13 3.00 -11.04
N LEU A 395 -19.23 3.40 -10.40
CA LEU A 395 -20.56 2.86 -10.72
C LEU A 395 -20.94 3.12 -12.19
N ARG A 396 -20.68 4.34 -12.68
CA ARG A 396 -20.91 4.72 -14.07
C ARG A 396 -20.11 3.83 -15.03
N PHE A 397 -18.82 3.61 -14.73
CA PHE A 397 -17.95 2.75 -15.55
C PHE A 397 -18.45 1.32 -15.60
N ILE A 398 -18.86 0.74 -14.46
CA ILE A 398 -19.38 -0.64 -14.38
C ILE A 398 -20.63 -0.78 -15.25
N VAL A 399 -21.58 0.13 -15.12
CA VAL A 399 -22.83 0.12 -15.91
C VAL A 399 -22.56 0.28 -17.40
N GLN A 400 -21.68 1.21 -17.79
CA GLN A 400 -21.32 1.42 -19.20
C GLN A 400 -20.65 0.19 -19.84
N ASN A 401 -20.04 -0.68 -19.04
CA ASN A 401 -19.31 -1.87 -19.50
C ASN A 401 -19.98 -3.19 -19.05
N GLU A 402 -21.24 -3.13 -18.60
CA GLU A 402 -22.01 -4.27 -18.06
C GLU A 402 -22.02 -5.48 -19.00
N SER A 403 -22.24 -5.24 -20.30
CA SER A 403 -22.33 -6.30 -21.32
C SER A 403 -21.07 -7.16 -21.43
N TYR A 404 -19.92 -6.62 -21.05
CA TYR A 404 -18.63 -7.30 -21.03
C TYR A 404 -18.29 -7.83 -19.62
N LEU A 405 -18.41 -6.98 -18.60
CA LEU A 405 -17.99 -7.31 -17.24
C LEU A 405 -18.93 -8.33 -16.58
N GLY A 406 -20.25 -8.15 -16.75
CA GLY A 406 -21.27 -9.01 -16.12
C GLY A 406 -21.24 -10.46 -16.60
N LYS A 407 -20.55 -10.77 -17.71
CA LYS A 407 -20.33 -12.14 -18.19
C LYS A 407 -19.12 -12.83 -17.56
N LYS A 408 -18.22 -12.06 -16.94
CA LYS A 408 -16.91 -12.55 -16.46
C LYS A 408 -16.79 -12.58 -14.94
N MET A 409 -17.52 -11.70 -14.26
CA MET A 409 -17.37 -11.47 -12.83
C MET A 409 -18.67 -10.95 -12.22
N ASN A 410 -18.80 -11.14 -10.91
CA ASN A 410 -19.92 -10.63 -10.13
C ASN A 410 -19.78 -9.12 -9.88
N ILE A 411 -20.18 -8.29 -10.85
CA ILE A 411 -20.12 -6.83 -10.73
C ILE A 411 -21.02 -6.27 -9.61
N PHE A 412 -22.04 -7.03 -9.19
CA PHE A 412 -23.01 -6.59 -8.17
C PHE A 412 -22.36 -6.49 -6.79
N GLU A 413 -21.43 -7.40 -6.46
CA GLU A 413 -20.70 -7.37 -5.20
C GLU A 413 -19.98 -6.02 -4.98
N LEU A 414 -19.26 -5.55 -6.00
CA LEU A 414 -18.56 -4.26 -5.93
C LEU A 414 -19.54 -3.09 -5.90
N CYS A 415 -20.60 -3.12 -6.72
CA CYS A 415 -21.64 -2.09 -6.68
C CYS A 415 -22.30 -1.97 -5.31
N ILE A 416 -22.58 -3.10 -4.63
CA ILE A 416 -23.13 -3.11 -3.27
C ILE A 416 -22.16 -2.42 -2.31
N LYS A 417 -20.86 -2.77 -2.36
CA LYS A 417 -19.85 -2.16 -1.49
C LYS A 417 -19.77 -0.64 -1.72
N VAL A 418 -19.77 -0.18 -2.97
CA VAL A 418 -19.74 1.25 -3.31
C VAL A 418 -21.00 1.98 -2.83
N VAL A 419 -22.18 1.43 -3.08
CA VAL A 419 -23.46 2.00 -2.62
C VAL A 419 -23.54 2.03 -1.09
N ASN A 420 -23.00 1.02 -0.42
CA ASN A 420 -22.94 0.98 1.04
C ASN A 420 -22.01 2.05 1.62
N ILE A 421 -20.92 2.42 0.94
CA ILE A 421 -20.14 3.60 1.34
C ILE A 421 -20.99 4.86 1.27
N LEU A 422 -21.75 5.07 0.19
CA LEU A 422 -22.66 6.22 0.09
C LEU A 422 -23.73 6.20 1.19
N ASN A 423 -24.34 5.04 1.45
CA ASN A 423 -25.30 4.88 2.54
C ASN A 423 -24.66 5.11 3.91
N PHE A 424 -23.36 4.82 4.09
CA PHE A 424 -22.63 5.12 5.32
C PHE A 424 -22.61 6.63 5.58
N PHE A 425 -22.32 7.44 4.55
CA PHE A 425 -22.41 8.90 4.67
C PHE A 425 -23.85 9.38 4.90
N ILE A 426 -24.83 8.83 4.17
CA ILE A 426 -26.25 9.19 4.33
C ILE A 426 -26.78 8.84 5.73
N THR A 427 -26.29 7.78 6.36
CA THR A 427 -26.83 7.30 7.64
C THR A 427 -26.05 7.84 8.83
N TYR A 428 -24.73 7.97 8.70
CA TYR A 428 -23.83 8.29 9.82
C TYR A 428 -23.03 9.58 9.63
N GLY A 429 -23.21 10.31 8.53
CA GLY A 429 -22.42 11.49 8.16
C GLY A 429 -22.31 12.52 9.28
N ASP A 430 -23.38 12.76 10.04
CA ASP A 430 -23.40 13.71 11.16
C ASP A 430 -22.33 13.43 12.24
N ASN A 431 -21.89 12.18 12.37
CA ASN A 431 -20.90 11.78 13.36
C ASN A 431 -19.47 12.20 12.99
N PHE A 432 -19.13 12.28 11.70
CA PHE A 432 -17.74 12.37 11.25
C PHE A 432 -17.49 13.36 10.11
N LEU A 433 -18.52 13.88 9.43
CA LEU A 433 -18.35 14.96 8.48
C LEU A 433 -18.02 16.27 9.22
N PRO A 434 -17.16 17.12 8.64
CA PRO A 434 -16.67 18.31 9.34
C PRO A 434 -17.74 19.38 9.53
N THR A 435 -18.66 19.52 8.57
CA THR A 435 -19.72 20.55 8.59
C THR A 435 -21.03 20.02 8.02
N PRO A 436 -22.19 20.62 8.38
CA PRO A 436 -23.47 20.35 7.71
C PRO A 436 -23.42 20.63 6.20
N GLY A 437 -22.63 21.61 5.76
CA GLY A 437 -22.45 21.92 4.34
C GLY A 437 -21.88 20.74 3.53
N SER A 438 -21.01 19.93 4.14
CA SER A 438 -20.52 18.69 3.51
C SER A 438 -21.65 17.67 3.30
N TYR A 439 -22.66 17.68 4.16
CA TYR A 439 -23.84 16.84 4.00
C TYR A 439 -24.73 17.32 2.85
N ASP A 440 -24.90 18.64 2.72
CA ASP A 440 -25.60 19.27 1.59
C ASP A 440 -24.92 18.93 0.25
N GLU A 441 -23.58 19.00 0.20
CA GLU A 441 -22.79 18.66 -0.99
C GLU A 441 -22.96 17.20 -1.42
N LEU A 442 -23.02 16.26 -0.48
CA LEU A 442 -23.28 14.85 -0.78
C LEU A 442 -24.63 14.67 -1.49
N TYR A 443 -25.68 15.30 -0.96
CA TYR A 443 -27.02 15.21 -1.49
C TYR A 443 -27.11 15.85 -2.87
N TYR A 444 -26.48 17.02 -3.02
CA TYR A 444 -26.32 17.66 -4.31
C TYR A 444 -25.66 16.74 -5.34
N GLU A 445 -24.55 16.08 -5.00
CA GLU A 445 -23.84 15.19 -5.94
C GLU A 445 -24.68 13.96 -6.31
N ILE A 446 -25.43 13.38 -5.36
CA ILE A 446 -26.39 12.30 -5.63
C ILE A 446 -27.47 12.73 -6.63
N ILE A 447 -28.07 13.91 -6.40
CA ILE A 447 -29.12 14.46 -7.26
C ILE A 447 -28.56 14.78 -8.65
N ARG A 448 -27.41 15.46 -8.72
CA ARG A 448 -26.74 15.84 -9.97
C ARG A 448 -26.45 14.62 -10.82
N MET A 449 -26.08 13.50 -10.20
CA MET A 449 -25.67 12.27 -10.86
C MET A 449 -26.77 11.19 -10.86
N HIS A 450 -28.04 11.55 -10.65
CA HIS A 450 -29.16 10.61 -10.52
C HIS A 450 -29.23 9.55 -11.64
N GLN A 451 -28.96 9.95 -12.89
CA GLN A 451 -28.97 9.03 -14.04
C GLN A 451 -28.05 7.81 -13.86
N VAL A 452 -26.91 7.97 -13.17
CA VAL A 452 -26.02 6.85 -12.87
C VAL A 452 -26.74 5.85 -11.97
N PHE A 453 -27.38 6.32 -10.90
CA PHE A 453 -28.11 5.47 -9.96
C PHE A 453 -29.36 4.84 -10.57
N ASP A 454 -30.07 5.56 -11.45
CA ASP A 454 -31.20 5.01 -12.21
C ASP A 454 -30.76 3.87 -13.13
N ASN A 455 -29.61 4.02 -13.78
CA ASN A 455 -29.05 2.98 -14.62
C ASN A 455 -28.54 1.78 -13.80
N VAL A 456 -27.90 2.00 -12.65
CA VAL A 456 -27.51 0.90 -11.72
C VAL A 456 -28.76 0.17 -11.23
N SER A 457 -29.82 0.90 -10.85
CA SER A 457 -31.09 0.31 -10.39
C SER A 457 -31.76 -0.49 -11.51
N SER A 458 -31.75 0.02 -12.74
CA SER A 458 -32.28 -0.66 -13.91
C SER A 458 -31.49 -1.94 -14.22
N MET A 459 -30.16 -1.89 -14.15
CA MET A 459 -29.29 -3.07 -14.27
C MET A 459 -29.60 -4.12 -13.21
N ALA A 460 -29.64 -3.72 -11.94
CA ALA A 460 -29.97 -4.61 -10.82
C ALA A 460 -31.34 -5.26 -10.99
N LEU A 461 -32.35 -4.49 -11.41
CA LEU A 461 -33.70 -5.00 -11.63
C LEU A 461 -33.73 -6.04 -12.75
N ARG A 462 -33.08 -5.78 -13.89
CA ARG A 462 -33.00 -6.75 -15.01
C ARG A 462 -32.41 -8.08 -14.57
N TYR A 463 -31.30 -8.06 -13.83
CA TYR A 463 -30.65 -9.29 -13.37
C TYR A 463 -31.42 -9.98 -12.24
N SER A 464 -32.16 -9.24 -11.41
CA SER A 464 -32.99 -9.83 -10.36
C SER A 464 -34.20 -10.62 -10.91
N MET A 465 -34.68 -10.24 -12.11
CA MET A 465 -35.80 -10.90 -12.78
C MET A 465 -35.34 -11.99 -13.77
N SER A 466 -34.04 -12.06 -14.06
CA SER A 466 -33.44 -13.06 -14.94
C SER A 466 -33.03 -14.31 -14.14
N GLU A 467 -33.14 -15.49 -14.76
CA GLU A 467 -32.56 -16.73 -14.26
C GLU A 467 -31.05 -16.70 -14.54
N GLY A 468 -30.24 -16.20 -13.59
CA GLY A 468 -28.79 -16.11 -13.75
C GLY A 468 -28.03 -16.18 -12.42
N ASP A 469 -26.73 -16.50 -12.50
CA ASP A 469 -25.86 -16.80 -11.35
C ASP A 469 -25.79 -15.67 -10.30
N PHE A 470 -26.07 -14.43 -10.68
CA PHE A 470 -25.97 -13.24 -9.82
C PHE A 470 -27.32 -12.65 -9.40
N LYS A 471 -28.42 -13.40 -9.53
CA LYS A 471 -29.78 -12.94 -9.19
C LYS A 471 -29.89 -12.42 -7.75
N GLU A 472 -29.33 -13.15 -6.78
CA GLU A 472 -29.40 -12.76 -5.36
C GLU A 472 -28.64 -11.48 -5.07
N ASP A 473 -27.44 -11.32 -5.64
CA ASP A 473 -26.65 -10.10 -5.43
C ASP A 473 -27.24 -8.90 -6.16
N ALA A 474 -27.87 -9.11 -7.31
CA ALA A 474 -28.66 -8.07 -7.97
C ALA A 474 -29.84 -7.60 -7.11
N LEU A 475 -30.55 -8.52 -6.42
CA LEU A 475 -31.59 -8.18 -5.46
C LEU A 475 -31.03 -7.38 -4.27
N LYS A 476 -29.89 -7.82 -3.70
CA LYS A 476 -29.23 -7.09 -2.61
C LYS A 476 -28.82 -5.68 -3.03
N LEU A 477 -28.29 -5.50 -4.24
CA LEU A 477 -27.95 -4.19 -4.78
C LEU A 477 -29.18 -3.29 -4.91
N ASN A 478 -30.29 -3.82 -5.43
CA ASN A 478 -31.53 -3.06 -5.56
C ASN A 478 -32.05 -2.59 -4.19
N ASN A 479 -31.90 -3.42 -3.16
CA ASN A 479 -32.24 -3.06 -1.78
C ASN A 479 -31.29 -1.99 -1.20
N ALA A 480 -29.98 -2.10 -1.46
CA ALA A 480 -28.99 -1.12 -1.00
C ALA A 480 -29.25 0.28 -1.60
N LEU A 481 -29.76 0.35 -2.83
CA LEU A 481 -30.07 1.62 -3.51
C LEU A 481 -31.30 2.36 -2.96
N PHE A 482 -32.05 1.79 -2.01
CA PHE A 482 -33.32 2.35 -1.54
C PHE A 482 -33.20 3.82 -1.11
N ASN A 483 -32.24 4.15 -0.22
CA ASN A 483 -32.08 5.51 0.29
C ASN A 483 -31.65 6.49 -0.80
N VAL A 484 -30.71 6.10 -1.65
CA VAL A 484 -30.25 6.92 -2.78
C VAL A 484 -31.42 7.24 -3.70
N ARG A 485 -32.27 6.25 -4.03
CA ARG A 485 -33.48 6.45 -4.84
C ARG A 485 -34.52 7.31 -4.14
N ALA A 486 -34.68 7.18 -2.82
CA ALA A 486 -35.59 8.01 -2.03
C ALA A 486 -35.17 9.48 -2.07
N ILE A 487 -33.88 9.79 -1.92
CA ILE A 487 -33.31 11.13 -2.06
C ILE A 487 -33.63 11.70 -3.45
N ILE A 488 -33.28 10.97 -4.51
CA ILE A 488 -33.52 11.40 -5.91
C ILE A 488 -35.01 11.68 -6.13
N LYS A 489 -35.89 10.76 -5.74
CA LYS A 489 -37.34 10.89 -5.93
C LYS A 489 -37.95 12.04 -5.13
N HIS A 490 -37.37 12.39 -3.98
CA HIS A 490 -37.84 13.50 -3.15
C HIS A 490 -37.45 14.86 -3.71
N PHE A 491 -36.19 15.02 -4.14
CA PHE A 491 -35.66 16.32 -4.52
C PHE A 491 -35.90 16.67 -6.00
N ASN A 492 -35.85 15.72 -6.94
CA ASN A 492 -36.03 16.03 -8.36
C ASN A 492 -37.35 16.77 -8.65
N PRO A 493 -38.53 16.31 -8.18
CA PRO A 493 -39.78 17.01 -8.43
C PRO A 493 -39.82 18.41 -7.81
N LYS A 494 -39.16 18.61 -6.66
CA LYS A 494 -39.08 19.92 -6.00
C LYS A 494 -38.20 20.89 -6.77
N ILE A 495 -37.10 20.39 -7.34
CA ILE A 495 -36.22 21.17 -8.22
C ILE A 495 -36.99 21.55 -9.50
N ASP A 496 -37.70 20.61 -10.12
CA ASP A 496 -38.50 20.87 -11.33
C ASP A 496 -39.61 21.91 -11.07
N GLN A 497 -40.31 21.80 -9.94
CA GLN A 497 -41.32 22.79 -9.52
C GLN A 497 -40.71 24.17 -9.29
N TRP A 498 -39.55 24.24 -8.62
CA TRP A 498 -38.86 25.50 -8.37
C TRP A 498 -38.37 26.15 -9.68
N LEU A 499 -37.82 25.36 -10.61
CA LEU A 499 -37.40 25.80 -11.93
C LEU A 499 -38.57 26.37 -12.73
N ALA A 500 -39.71 25.68 -12.73
CA ALA A 500 -40.94 26.15 -13.36
C ALA A 500 -41.44 27.47 -12.75
N SER A 501 -41.40 27.59 -11.41
CA SER A 501 -41.82 28.82 -10.72
C SER A 501 -40.88 30.00 -10.97
N SER A 502 -39.60 29.72 -11.22
CA SER A 502 -38.55 30.74 -11.42
C SER A 502 -38.30 31.05 -12.91
N ASN A 503 -39.01 30.40 -13.83
CA ASN A 503 -38.79 30.46 -15.29
C ASN A 503 -37.33 30.17 -15.70
N LEU A 504 -36.67 29.21 -15.03
CA LEU A 504 -35.31 28.79 -15.33
C LEU A 504 -35.31 27.39 -15.92
N SER A 505 -34.42 27.14 -16.89
CA SER A 505 -34.22 25.81 -17.49
C SER A 505 -33.04 25.06 -16.86
N THR A 506 -32.07 25.77 -16.30
CA THR A 506 -30.86 25.19 -15.69
C THR A 506 -30.57 25.84 -14.34
N PRO A 507 -30.60 25.07 -13.24
CA PRO A 507 -30.24 25.58 -11.92
C PRO A 507 -28.71 25.66 -11.73
N THR A 508 -28.25 26.59 -10.89
CA THR A 508 -26.86 26.63 -10.41
C THR A 508 -26.67 25.69 -9.20
N GLU A 509 -25.41 25.40 -8.85
CA GLU A 509 -25.06 24.57 -7.67
C GLU A 509 -25.65 25.17 -6.39
N ASP A 510 -25.45 26.48 -6.15
CA ASP A 510 -25.97 27.17 -4.97
C ASP A 510 -27.50 27.13 -4.88
N GLN A 511 -28.19 27.25 -6.03
CA GLN A 511 -29.65 27.18 -6.09
C GLN A 511 -30.18 25.79 -5.69
N ILE A 512 -29.52 24.72 -6.16
CA ILE A 512 -29.91 23.36 -5.76
C ILE A 512 -29.63 23.15 -4.27
N LEU A 513 -28.48 23.60 -3.77
CA LEU A 513 -28.14 23.49 -2.35
C LEU A 513 -29.16 24.21 -1.46
N ASP A 514 -29.65 25.38 -1.87
CA ASP A 514 -30.70 26.09 -1.14
C ASP A 514 -32.03 25.35 -1.11
N ILE A 515 -32.39 24.67 -2.21
CA ILE A 515 -33.58 23.81 -2.25
C ILE A 515 -33.40 22.62 -1.32
N VAL A 516 -32.23 21.97 -1.35
CA VAL A 516 -31.91 20.82 -0.49
C VAL A 516 -32.04 21.19 0.98
N LYS A 517 -31.40 22.29 1.41
CA LYS A 517 -31.44 22.78 2.80
C LYS A 517 -32.85 23.03 3.32
N LYS A 518 -33.74 23.56 2.48
CA LYS A 518 -35.13 23.89 2.86
C LYS A 518 -36.06 22.68 2.97
N ASN A 519 -35.62 21.49 2.56
CA ASN A 519 -36.52 20.36 2.30
C ASN A 519 -36.05 19.04 2.97
N TYR A 520 -35.12 19.11 3.92
CA TYR A 520 -34.66 17.96 4.70
C TYR A 520 -35.75 17.38 5.62
N ASP A 521 -36.56 18.24 6.20
CA ASP A 521 -37.63 17.92 7.17
C ASP A 521 -38.67 16.92 6.64
N SER A 522 -38.94 16.98 5.33
CA SER A 522 -39.93 16.15 4.65
C SER A 522 -39.33 14.89 4.03
N LEU A 523 -38.01 14.69 4.10
CA LEU A 523 -37.34 13.51 3.56
C LEU A 523 -37.40 12.36 4.57
N THR A 524 -37.94 11.22 4.14
CA THR A 524 -37.93 9.98 4.95
C THR A 524 -36.98 8.96 4.33
N LEU A 525 -36.00 8.51 5.12
CA LEU A 525 -35.02 7.50 4.73
C LEU A 525 -35.16 6.24 5.58
N LYS A 526 -34.76 5.09 5.01
CA LYS A 526 -34.68 3.83 5.75
C LYS A 526 -33.39 3.82 6.55
N LEU A 527 -33.48 3.53 7.85
CA LEU A 527 -32.29 3.25 8.65
C LEU A 527 -31.63 1.97 8.14
N GLN A 528 -30.37 2.07 7.72
CA GLN A 528 -29.59 0.92 7.31
C GLN A 528 -28.62 0.53 8.43
N ASP A 529 -28.92 -0.59 9.07
CA ASP A 529 -28.07 -1.15 10.12
C ASP A 529 -26.84 -1.85 9.52
N LEU A 530 -25.79 -2.02 10.34
CA LEU A 530 -24.59 -2.81 10.03
C LEU A 530 -23.70 -2.29 8.89
N LEU A 531 -23.88 -1.06 8.42
CA LEU A 531 -22.98 -0.46 7.41
C LEU A 531 -21.53 -0.28 7.93
N ASP A 532 -21.36 -0.17 9.25
CA ASP A 532 -20.07 -0.16 9.94
C ASP A 532 -19.52 -1.54 10.27
N HIS A 533 -20.30 -2.60 10.01
CA HIS A 533 -19.81 -3.95 10.10
C HIS A 533 -19.05 -4.31 8.82
N TYR A 534 -17.80 -4.70 8.99
CA TYR A 534 -17.00 -5.32 7.95
C TYR A 534 -16.39 -6.60 8.50
N GLU A 535 -16.21 -7.58 7.62
CA GLU A 535 -15.48 -8.79 7.96
C GLU A 535 -14.02 -8.43 8.24
N ARG A 536 -13.52 -8.82 9.42
CA ARG A 536 -12.11 -8.65 9.77
C ARG A 536 -11.24 -9.45 8.83
N TYR A 537 -10.09 -8.90 8.51
CA TYR A 537 -9.16 -9.56 7.62
C TYR A 537 -8.76 -10.94 8.15
N THR A 538 -8.94 -11.96 7.32
CA THR A 538 -8.49 -13.32 7.59
C THR A 538 -7.74 -13.86 6.37
N GLU A 539 -6.50 -14.32 6.59
CA GLU A 539 -5.68 -14.86 5.52
C GLU A 539 -6.26 -16.19 4.99
N LYS A 540 -6.67 -17.08 5.90
CA LYS A 540 -7.31 -18.37 5.59
C LYS A 540 -8.82 -18.26 5.79
N PRO A 541 -9.66 -18.72 4.83
CA PRO A 541 -9.31 -19.50 3.63
C PRO A 541 -9.01 -18.68 2.36
N HIS A 542 -9.23 -17.36 2.38
CA HIS A 542 -9.40 -16.55 1.17
C HIS A 542 -8.11 -16.28 0.38
N TYR A 543 -6.95 -16.18 1.04
CA TYR A 543 -5.69 -15.72 0.43
C TYR A 543 -4.58 -16.77 0.40
N THR A 544 -4.85 -18.01 0.84
CA THR A 544 -3.88 -19.12 0.87
C THR A 544 -3.18 -19.34 -0.48
N SER A 545 -3.95 -19.35 -1.58
CA SER A 545 -3.43 -19.56 -2.93
C SER A 545 -2.55 -18.40 -3.39
N PHE A 546 -2.96 -17.17 -3.07
CA PHE A 546 -2.23 -15.95 -3.37
C PHE A 546 -0.86 -15.94 -2.69
N PHE A 547 -0.80 -16.16 -1.37
CA PHE A 547 0.47 -16.15 -0.63
C PHE A 547 1.37 -17.32 -1.05
N THR A 548 0.81 -18.50 -1.32
CA THR A 548 1.58 -19.62 -1.88
C THR A 548 2.21 -19.25 -3.22
N GLY A 549 1.48 -18.56 -4.10
CA GLY A 549 2.01 -18.05 -5.37
C GLY A 549 3.06 -16.96 -5.19
N MET A 550 2.83 -16.03 -4.26
CA MET A 550 3.75 -14.93 -3.94
C MET A 550 5.10 -15.46 -3.45
N VAL A 551 5.07 -16.41 -2.51
CA VAL A 551 6.27 -17.07 -1.99
C VAL A 551 7.06 -17.76 -3.09
N LYS A 552 6.40 -18.47 -4.02
CA LYS A 552 7.06 -19.10 -5.17
C LYS A 552 7.73 -18.06 -6.08
N SER A 553 7.08 -16.93 -6.33
CA SER A 553 7.69 -15.83 -7.08
C SER A 553 8.93 -15.30 -6.37
N ILE A 554 8.84 -15.05 -5.06
CA ILE A 554 9.97 -14.55 -4.25
C ILE A 554 11.14 -15.54 -4.28
N LEU A 555 10.87 -16.84 -4.19
CA LEU A 555 11.90 -17.88 -4.31
C LEU A 555 12.63 -17.81 -5.66
N SER A 556 11.86 -17.71 -6.76
CA SER A 556 12.41 -17.60 -8.11
C SER A 556 13.26 -16.33 -8.28
N ASP A 557 12.75 -15.19 -7.79
CA ASP A 557 13.41 -13.89 -7.90
C ASP A 557 14.69 -13.85 -7.05
N THR A 558 14.63 -14.37 -5.82
CA THR A 558 15.79 -14.51 -4.93
C THR A 558 16.86 -15.41 -5.56
N ARG A 559 16.46 -16.55 -6.13
CA ARG A 559 17.41 -17.46 -6.79
C ARG A 559 18.11 -16.82 -7.99
N SER A 560 17.38 -16.03 -8.77
CA SER A 560 17.92 -15.33 -9.93
C SER A 560 18.97 -14.29 -9.50
N ASN A 561 18.68 -13.55 -8.43
CA ASN A 561 19.61 -12.57 -7.86
C ASN A 561 20.88 -13.25 -7.26
N PHE A 562 20.70 -14.36 -6.53
CA PHE A 562 21.83 -15.11 -5.96
C PHE A 562 22.70 -15.81 -7.01
N GLY A 563 22.11 -16.28 -8.11
CA GLY A 563 22.85 -16.86 -9.24
C GLY A 563 23.86 -15.89 -9.84
N CYS A 564 23.52 -14.60 -9.89
CA CYS A 564 24.40 -13.52 -10.32
C CYS A 564 25.50 -13.22 -9.29
N CYS A 565 25.16 -13.17 -7.99
CA CYS A 565 26.14 -12.92 -6.94
C CYS A 565 27.16 -14.05 -6.76
N LEU A 566 26.79 -15.32 -7.01
CA LEU A 566 27.68 -16.47 -6.82
C LEU A 566 28.89 -16.48 -7.75
N GLN A 567 28.81 -15.86 -8.95
CA GLN A 567 29.97 -15.66 -9.83
C GLN A 567 31.03 -14.73 -9.20
N ASN A 568 30.60 -13.78 -8.37
CA ASN A 568 31.52 -12.91 -7.62
C ASN A 568 32.10 -13.63 -6.38
N PHE A 569 31.36 -14.58 -5.79
CA PHE A 569 31.81 -15.34 -4.62
C PHE A 569 32.97 -16.29 -4.87
N THR A 570 33.09 -16.82 -6.09
CA THR A 570 34.25 -17.62 -6.50
C THR A 570 35.58 -16.86 -6.33
N ASN A 571 35.56 -15.53 -6.41
CA ASN A 571 36.75 -14.69 -6.23
C ASN A 571 37.10 -14.45 -4.75
N ILE A 572 36.14 -14.51 -3.84
CA ILE A 572 36.37 -14.35 -2.39
C ILE A 572 36.85 -15.67 -1.77
N ALA A 573 36.34 -16.81 -2.25
CA ALA A 573 36.81 -18.13 -1.81
C ALA A 573 38.27 -18.40 -2.19
N SER A 574 38.81 -17.72 -3.21
CA SER A 574 40.23 -17.77 -3.56
C SER A 574 41.15 -16.92 -2.68
N GLU A 575 40.61 -16.02 -1.85
CA GLU A 575 41.40 -15.17 -0.94
C GLU A 575 41.63 -15.81 0.44
N TYR A 576 40.93 -16.90 0.78
CA TYR A 576 41.15 -17.63 2.02
C TYR A 576 41.91 -18.93 1.72
N PRO A 577 43.22 -19.01 2.02
CA PRO A 577 43.96 -20.25 1.86
C PRO A 577 43.40 -21.30 2.82
N THR A 578 43.07 -22.46 2.25
CA THR A 578 42.78 -23.67 3.00
C THR A 578 43.99 -24.03 3.85
N HIS A 579 43.88 -23.85 5.17
CA HIS A 579 44.78 -24.46 6.14
C HIS A 579 43.98 -25.38 7.07
#